data_AF-A0A8T2V7Z9-F1
#
_entry.id   AF-A0A8T2V7Z9-F1
#
_cell.length_a   1.000
_cell.length_b   1.000
_cell.length_c   1.000
_cell.angle_alpha   90.00
_cell.angle_beta   90.00
_cell.angle_gamma   90.00
#
_symmetry.space_group_name_H-M   'P 1'
#
loop_
_entity.id
_entity.type
_entity.pdbx_description
1 polymer ?
#
loop_
_entity_poly.entity_id
_entity_poly.type
_entity_poly.pdbx_seq_one_letter_code
_entity_poly.pdbx_strand_id
1 'polypeptide(L)'
;MKCGRPFSLSSDLLLRKKMAHTSNKCTFCGHFPELSICETCREGATDIIKLIEQLGAQEESNRDADTETCGHRQGLATLASKARRFEDLAKRATYLKKLWEVLLEEVHADIELVTDDGLSLPAHKAVLTFGSKVLRSMLENKFLSQKCLGTRVPDIVHNELKRLVEFVYSGQLTPEALKDHSKSLIVSADKYDVPQLMEVCEAYLVKTVNTENVLGILELSARLSSPAVLENAALKLILKNWKSIIFSNENEEFALEIDHSFQ
;
A
#
# COMPACT_ATOMS: atom_id res chain seq x y z
N MET A 1 -5.96 -27.60 -76.70
CA MET A 1 -4.84 -28.56 -76.51
C MET A 1 -3.65 -27.83 -75.90
N LYS A 2 -3.02 -28.44 -74.89
CA LYS A 2 -1.65 -28.21 -74.38
C LYS A 2 -1.35 -26.93 -73.56
N CYS A 3 -0.81 -27.21 -72.36
CA CYS A 3 0.40 -26.70 -71.71
C CYS A 3 1.11 -25.44 -72.24
N GLY A 4 1.63 -24.67 -71.28
CA GLY A 4 2.91 -23.97 -71.43
C GLY A 4 2.90 -22.49 -71.01
N ARG A 5 3.47 -22.19 -69.83
CA ARG A 5 4.06 -20.86 -69.52
C ARG A 5 5.32 -20.67 -70.40
N PRO A 6 5.82 -19.44 -70.73
CA PRO A 6 6.20 -18.45 -69.72
C PRO A 6 6.10 -16.93 -70.04
N PHE A 7 6.05 -16.17 -68.94
CA PHE A 7 6.54 -14.81 -68.63
C PHE A 7 6.94 -13.80 -69.73
N SER A 8 6.38 -12.59 -69.62
CA SER A 8 7.16 -11.34 -69.69
C SER A 8 6.56 -10.26 -68.77
N LEU A 9 7.45 -9.37 -68.32
CA LEU A 9 7.37 -8.45 -67.19
C LEU A 9 6.36 -7.30 -67.33
N SER A 10 5.72 -6.90 -66.22
CA SER A 10 5.93 -5.60 -65.55
C SER A 10 4.70 -5.17 -64.72
N SER A 11 4.88 -5.10 -63.41
CA SER A 11 4.14 -4.23 -62.48
C SER A 11 4.73 -4.38 -61.07
N ASP A 12 6.06 -4.37 -61.01
CA ASP A 12 6.83 -4.47 -59.76
C ASP A 12 7.79 -3.27 -59.75
N LEU A 13 7.29 -2.04 -59.49
CA LEU A 13 8.18 -0.88 -59.33
C LEU A 13 7.76 0.19 -58.32
N LEU A 14 6.61 0.07 -57.63
CA LEU A 14 6.18 1.10 -56.66
C LEU A 14 5.86 0.61 -55.25
N LEU A 15 5.81 -0.70 -54.97
CA LEU A 15 5.66 -1.19 -53.59
C LEU A 15 6.94 -1.79 -52.97
N ARG A 16 8.05 -1.88 -53.73
CA ARG A 16 9.31 -2.46 -53.25
C ARG A 16 10.33 -1.48 -52.67
N LYS A 17 10.03 -0.18 -52.55
CA LYS A 17 10.93 0.79 -51.89
C LYS A 17 10.35 1.31 -50.58
N LYS A 18 10.31 0.43 -49.59
CA LYS A 18 10.47 0.77 -48.15
C LYS A 18 10.84 -0.49 -47.36
N MET A 19 11.77 -1.28 -47.88
CA MET A 19 12.50 -2.27 -47.09
C MET A 19 13.97 -1.85 -47.05
N ALA A 20 14.32 -1.13 -45.99
CA ALA A 20 15.61 -1.21 -45.31
C ALA A 20 15.62 -0.16 -44.19
N HIS A 21 15.01 -0.47 -43.05
CA HIS A 21 15.40 0.03 -41.72
C HIS A 21 14.75 -0.85 -40.64
N THR A 22 15.46 -1.93 -40.27
CA THR A 22 15.66 -2.44 -38.89
C THR A 22 14.50 -2.42 -37.86
N SER A 23 14.02 -3.63 -37.51
CA SER A 23 13.60 -4.14 -36.17
C SER A 23 12.20 -3.85 -35.57
N ASN A 24 11.42 -4.93 -35.32
CA ASN A 24 10.71 -5.29 -34.05
C ASN A 24 9.63 -6.39 -34.20
N LYS A 25 10.09 -7.59 -34.52
CA LYS A 25 9.36 -8.87 -34.39
C LYS A 25 8.79 -9.08 -32.96
N CYS A 26 7.60 -9.67 -32.79
CA CYS A 26 7.16 -10.22 -31.48
C CYS A 26 8.23 -11.17 -30.91
N THR A 27 8.67 -11.01 -29.67
CA THR A 27 9.81 -11.79 -29.14
C THR A 27 9.46 -13.16 -28.57
N PHE A 28 8.23 -13.65 -28.78
CA PHE A 28 7.94 -15.08 -28.62
C PHE A 28 7.87 -15.83 -29.97
N CYS A 29 7.25 -15.24 -31.02
CA CYS A 29 6.95 -15.86 -32.33
C CYS A 29 7.24 -14.97 -33.56
N GLY A 30 7.60 -13.71 -33.36
CA GLY A 30 8.20 -12.88 -34.40
C GLY A 30 7.30 -12.02 -35.26
N HIS A 31 6.07 -11.67 -34.87
CA HIS A 31 5.14 -10.90 -35.72
C HIS A 31 4.96 -9.41 -35.36
N PHE A 32 4.68 -8.55 -36.36
CA PHE A 32 4.17 -7.16 -36.27
C PHE A 32 2.66 -7.12 -36.61
N PRO A 33 1.90 -6.07 -36.20
CA PRO A 33 0.45 -6.14 -36.04
C PRO A 33 -0.32 -5.59 -37.24
N GLU A 34 -1.30 -6.37 -37.72
CA GLU A 34 -2.63 -5.85 -38.09
C GLU A 34 -3.68 -6.81 -37.49
N LEU A 35 -4.05 -6.57 -36.23
CA LEU A 35 -5.25 -7.06 -35.53
C LEU A 35 -5.53 -8.57 -35.43
N SER A 36 -4.53 -9.45 -35.50
CA SER A 36 -4.69 -10.84 -35.06
C SER A 36 -3.51 -11.29 -34.20
N ILE A 37 -3.78 -11.80 -33.00
CA ILE A 37 -2.78 -12.51 -32.20
C ILE A 37 -2.37 -13.78 -32.96
N CYS A 38 -1.10 -14.17 -32.86
CA CYS A 38 -0.62 -15.37 -33.57
C CYS A 38 -1.31 -16.64 -33.06
N GLU A 39 -1.36 -17.68 -33.89
CA GLU A 39 -2.07 -18.92 -33.58
C GLU A 39 -1.62 -19.57 -32.27
N THR A 40 -0.32 -19.59 -31.98
CA THR A 40 0.23 -20.11 -30.71
C THR A 40 -0.20 -19.29 -29.48
N CYS A 41 -0.30 -17.96 -29.61
CA CYS A 41 -0.79 -17.11 -28.53
C CYS A 41 -2.31 -17.27 -28.36
N ARG A 42 -3.03 -17.52 -29.45
CA ARG A 42 -4.47 -17.83 -29.42
C ARG A 42 -4.73 -19.18 -28.75
N GLU A 43 -3.92 -20.20 -29.05
CA GLU A 43 -3.98 -21.52 -28.41
C GLU A 43 -3.67 -21.41 -26.91
N GLY A 44 -2.57 -20.73 -26.54
CA GLY A 44 -2.23 -20.49 -25.14
C GLY A 44 -3.32 -19.74 -24.37
N ALA A 45 -3.95 -18.73 -24.98
CA ALA A 45 -5.08 -18.03 -24.38
C ALA A 45 -6.32 -18.94 -24.24
N THR A 46 -6.59 -19.79 -25.23
CA THR A 46 -7.71 -20.74 -25.19
C THR A 46 -7.52 -21.81 -24.12
N ASP A 47 -6.29 -22.30 -23.93
CA ASP A 47 -5.96 -23.27 -22.89
C ASP A 47 -6.08 -22.65 -21.49
N ILE A 48 -5.68 -21.39 -21.32
CA ILE A 48 -5.89 -20.65 -20.07
C ILE A 48 -7.39 -20.48 -19.77
N ILE A 49 -8.20 -20.12 -20.77
CA ILE A 49 -9.65 -19.97 -20.60
C ILE A 49 -10.28 -21.30 -20.21
N LYS A 50 -9.95 -22.40 -20.91
CA LYS A 50 -10.42 -23.75 -20.57
C LYS A 50 -10.00 -24.17 -19.16
N LEU A 51 -8.79 -23.83 -18.74
CA LEU A 51 -8.32 -24.12 -17.38
C LEU A 51 -9.10 -23.32 -16.33
N ILE A 52 -9.40 -22.05 -16.59
CA ILE A 52 -10.21 -21.21 -15.69
C ILE A 52 -11.64 -21.77 -15.57
N GLU A 53 -12.23 -22.19 -16.68
CA GLU A 53 -13.54 -22.85 -16.70
C GLU A 53 -13.52 -24.19 -15.96
N GLN A 54 -12.46 -24.99 -16.13
CA GLN A 54 -12.27 -26.26 -15.41
C GLN A 54 -12.01 -26.07 -13.92
N LEU A 55 -11.25 -25.04 -13.52
CA LEU A 55 -11.03 -24.70 -12.11
C LEU A 55 -12.31 -24.17 -11.45
N GLY A 56 -13.15 -23.46 -12.20
CA GLY A 56 -14.50 -23.08 -11.77
C GLY A 56 -15.43 -24.29 -11.60
N ALA A 57 -15.21 -25.38 -12.33
CA ALA A 57 -15.98 -26.62 -12.24
C ALA A 57 -15.40 -27.67 -11.26
N GLN A 58 -14.15 -27.50 -10.81
CA GLN A 58 -13.45 -28.45 -9.92
C GLN A 58 -13.57 -28.14 -8.42
N GLU A 59 -14.39 -27.16 -8.02
CA GLU A 59 -14.74 -26.99 -6.60
C GLU A 59 -15.50 -28.19 -6.02
N GLU A 60 -15.93 -29.17 -6.83
CA GLU A 60 -16.68 -30.35 -6.36
C GLU A 60 -16.05 -31.74 -6.55
N SER A 61 -14.87 -31.92 -7.16
CA SER A 61 -14.28 -33.28 -7.20
C SER A 61 -12.75 -33.36 -7.22
N ASN A 62 -12.26 -33.49 -5.99
CA ASN A 62 -11.34 -34.53 -5.57
C ASN A 62 -9.82 -34.35 -5.76
N ARG A 63 -9.16 -34.90 -4.74
CA ARG A 63 -7.75 -34.91 -4.38
C ARG A 63 -6.94 -35.89 -5.24
N ASP A 64 -5.65 -35.62 -5.27
CA ASP A 64 -4.52 -36.49 -5.57
C ASP A 64 -4.31 -36.92 -7.03
N ALA A 65 -3.25 -36.38 -7.64
CA ALA A 65 -2.46 -37.08 -8.65
C ALA A 65 -1.04 -36.49 -8.70
N ASP A 66 -0.06 -37.28 -8.27
CA ASP A 66 1.36 -37.07 -8.51
C ASP A 66 1.64 -36.98 -10.01
N THR A 67 2.27 -35.91 -10.45
CA THR A 67 3.01 -35.86 -11.71
C THR A 67 4.08 -34.78 -11.62
N GLU A 68 5.28 -35.13 -12.05
CA GLU A 68 6.43 -34.24 -12.17
C GLU A 68 6.04 -33.00 -13.00
N THR A 69 6.22 -31.79 -12.45
CA THR A 69 5.72 -30.55 -13.09
C THR A 69 6.82 -29.52 -13.35
N CYS A 70 6.82 -29.03 -14.59
CA CYS A 70 7.60 -27.90 -15.08
C CYS A 70 7.28 -26.61 -14.30
N GLY A 71 8.29 -25.78 -14.03
CA GLY A 71 8.26 -24.61 -13.13
C GLY A 71 7.17 -23.56 -13.36
N HIS A 72 6.46 -23.58 -14.50
CA HIS A 72 5.30 -22.73 -14.76
C HIS A 72 4.06 -23.09 -13.90
N ARG A 73 3.81 -24.39 -13.63
CA ARG A 73 2.71 -24.79 -12.72
C ARG A 73 3.01 -24.44 -11.26
N GLN A 74 4.28 -24.48 -10.87
CA GLN A 74 4.73 -24.06 -9.54
C GLN A 74 4.45 -22.57 -9.29
N GLY A 75 4.65 -21.73 -10.32
CA GLY A 75 4.29 -20.31 -10.28
C GLY A 75 2.78 -20.07 -10.11
N LEU A 76 1.94 -20.79 -10.86
CA LEU A 76 0.48 -20.69 -10.77
C LEU A 76 -0.06 -21.16 -9.41
N ALA A 77 0.46 -22.29 -8.90
CA ALA A 77 0.11 -22.79 -7.56
C ALA A 77 0.51 -21.79 -6.46
N THR A 78 1.67 -21.14 -6.60
CA THR A 78 2.15 -20.10 -5.67
C THR A 78 1.30 -18.82 -5.75
N LEU A 79 0.87 -18.41 -6.94
CA LEU A 79 -0.02 -17.26 -7.11
C LEU A 79 -1.41 -17.55 -6.53
N ALA A 80 -1.97 -18.73 -6.80
CA ALA A 80 -3.26 -19.14 -6.27
C ALA A 80 -3.25 -19.25 -4.73
N SER A 81 -2.17 -19.75 -4.13
CA SER A 81 -2.04 -19.80 -2.67
C SER A 81 -1.88 -18.42 -2.05
N LYS A 82 -1.10 -17.51 -2.68
CA LYS A 82 -1.02 -16.10 -2.27
C LYS A 82 -2.38 -15.40 -2.36
N ALA A 83 -3.10 -15.56 -3.47
CA ALA A 83 -4.43 -14.97 -3.65
C ALA A 83 -5.42 -15.43 -2.58
N ARG A 84 -5.46 -16.75 -2.28
CA ARG A 84 -6.25 -17.31 -1.18
C ARG A 84 -5.90 -16.71 0.18
N ARG A 85 -4.61 -16.49 0.44
CA ARG A 85 -4.15 -15.85 1.68
C ARG A 85 -4.56 -14.38 1.77
N PHE A 86 -4.51 -13.63 0.66
CA PHE A 86 -5.01 -12.25 0.63
C PHE A 86 -6.51 -12.18 0.93
N GLU A 87 -7.29 -13.10 0.35
CA GLU A 87 -8.73 -13.19 0.60
C GLU A 87 -9.05 -13.50 2.08
N ASP A 88 -8.33 -14.45 2.69
CA ASP A 88 -8.49 -14.77 4.12
C ASP A 88 -8.12 -13.57 5.02
N LEU A 89 -7.03 -12.86 4.70
CA LEU A 89 -6.66 -11.64 5.42
C LEU A 89 -7.72 -10.54 5.28
N ALA A 90 -8.29 -10.35 4.09
CA ALA A 90 -9.37 -9.40 3.84
C ALA A 90 -10.64 -9.73 4.64
N LYS A 91 -10.99 -11.01 4.77
CA LYS A 91 -12.12 -11.46 5.61
C LYS A 91 -11.89 -11.15 7.09
N ARG A 92 -10.69 -11.44 7.61
CA ARG A 92 -10.32 -11.14 9.01
C ARG A 92 -10.31 -9.63 9.27
N ALA A 93 -9.75 -8.87 8.35
CA ALA A 93 -9.77 -7.41 8.33
C ALA A 93 -11.20 -6.85 8.42
N THR A 94 -12.12 -7.40 7.61
CA THR A 94 -13.53 -7.00 7.62
C THR A 94 -14.22 -7.39 8.94
N TYR A 95 -13.86 -8.53 9.52
CA TYR A 95 -14.39 -8.95 10.82
C TYR A 95 -13.98 -7.99 11.94
N LEU A 96 -12.71 -7.57 12.01
CA LEU A 96 -12.22 -6.64 13.03
C LEU A 96 -12.85 -5.25 12.89
N LYS A 97 -13.15 -4.80 11.67
CA LYS A 97 -13.86 -3.53 11.44
C LYS A 97 -15.19 -3.43 12.18
N LYS A 98 -15.86 -4.55 12.46
CA LYS A 98 -17.10 -4.56 13.26
C LYS A 98 -16.89 -4.05 14.69
N LEU A 99 -15.70 -4.21 15.27
CA LEU A 99 -15.41 -3.65 16.60
C LEU A 99 -15.45 -2.12 16.56
N TRP A 100 -14.96 -1.52 15.48
CA TRP A 100 -15.03 -0.07 15.29
C TRP A 100 -16.47 0.40 15.09
N GLU A 101 -17.29 -0.35 14.37
CA GLU A 101 -18.73 -0.05 14.20
C GLU A 101 -19.48 -0.07 15.55
N VAL A 102 -19.23 -1.09 16.39
CA VAL A 102 -19.77 -1.15 17.77
C VAL A 102 -19.37 0.08 18.59
N LEU A 103 -18.16 0.60 18.37
CA LEU A 103 -17.74 1.82 19.05
C LEU A 103 -18.50 3.05 18.58
N LEU A 104 -18.75 3.18 17.28
CA LEU A 104 -19.52 4.29 16.71
C LEU A 104 -20.98 4.29 17.18
N GLU A 105 -21.51 3.12 17.55
CA GLU A 105 -22.82 2.96 18.21
C GLU A 105 -22.76 3.20 19.73
N GLU A 106 -21.56 3.45 20.28
CA GLU A 106 -21.30 3.67 21.71
C GLU A 106 -21.74 2.51 22.63
N VAL A 107 -21.88 1.31 22.05
CA VAL A 107 -22.38 0.14 22.77
C VAL A 107 -21.31 -0.36 23.74
N HIS A 108 -21.63 -0.32 25.04
CA HIS A 108 -20.75 -0.76 26.14
C HIS A 108 -19.45 0.04 26.33
N ALA A 109 -19.37 1.27 25.80
CA ALA A 109 -18.26 2.17 26.10
C ALA A 109 -18.14 2.40 27.61
N ASP A 110 -16.96 2.13 28.17
CA ASP A 110 -16.67 2.18 29.62
C ASP A 110 -15.64 3.26 29.99
N ILE A 111 -15.26 4.07 28.99
CA ILE A 111 -14.38 5.20 29.10
C ILE A 111 -14.69 6.25 28.03
N GLU A 112 -14.38 7.49 28.37
CA GLU A 112 -14.37 8.63 27.46
C GLU A 112 -12.95 9.20 27.39
N LEU A 113 -12.38 9.29 26.19
CA LEU A 113 -11.08 9.91 25.94
C LEU A 113 -11.30 11.38 25.58
N VAL A 114 -10.61 12.29 26.25
CA VAL A 114 -10.80 13.73 26.06
C VAL A 114 -9.51 14.36 25.53
N THR A 115 -9.60 15.04 24.38
CA THR A 115 -8.50 15.79 23.77
C THR A 115 -8.39 17.19 24.37
N ASP A 116 -7.26 17.87 24.12
CA ASP A 116 -6.97 19.18 24.72
C ASP A 116 -7.93 20.30 24.27
N ASP A 117 -8.58 20.13 23.11
CA ASP A 117 -9.65 20.99 22.59
C ASP A 117 -11.02 20.74 23.27
N GLY A 118 -11.09 19.82 24.24
CA GLY A 118 -12.30 19.49 24.99
C GLY A 118 -13.27 18.57 24.25
N LEU A 119 -12.91 18.10 23.06
CA LEU A 119 -13.69 17.08 22.36
C LEU A 119 -13.47 15.71 22.98
N SER A 120 -14.51 14.88 22.97
CA SER A 120 -14.48 13.57 23.58
C SER A 120 -14.78 12.44 22.60
N LEU A 121 -14.21 11.27 22.88
CA LEU A 121 -14.39 10.05 22.11
C LEU A 121 -14.68 8.89 23.08
N PRO A 122 -15.88 8.30 23.07
CA PRO A 122 -16.14 7.08 23.84
C PRO A 122 -15.21 5.96 23.35
N ALA A 123 -14.87 5.02 24.23
CA ALA A 123 -14.01 3.88 23.94
C ALA A 123 -14.20 2.72 24.95
N HIS A 124 -13.48 1.62 24.71
CA HIS A 124 -13.43 0.44 25.55
C HIS A 124 -12.03 0.30 26.15
N LYS A 125 -11.90 0.34 27.47
CA LYS A 125 -10.62 0.18 28.18
C LYS A 125 -9.90 -1.09 27.75
N ALA A 126 -10.62 -2.21 27.63
CA ALA A 126 -10.05 -3.49 27.22
C ALA A 126 -9.38 -3.43 25.84
N VAL A 127 -9.97 -2.73 24.88
CA VAL A 127 -9.44 -2.62 23.52
C VAL A 127 -8.24 -1.66 23.49
N LEU A 128 -8.35 -0.50 24.16
CA LEU A 128 -7.25 0.47 24.24
C LEU A 128 -6.01 -0.09 24.94
N THR A 129 -6.21 -0.77 26.08
CA THR A 129 -5.12 -1.40 26.83
C THR A 129 -4.46 -2.54 26.04
N PHE A 130 -5.20 -3.22 25.16
CA PHE A 130 -4.65 -4.22 24.25
C PHE A 130 -3.79 -3.57 23.17
N GLY A 131 -4.30 -2.51 22.52
CA GLY A 131 -3.66 -1.86 21.38
C GLY A 131 -2.44 -0.98 21.72
N SER A 132 -2.31 -0.54 22.97
CA SER A 132 -1.23 0.36 23.38
C SER A 132 -0.82 0.13 24.83
N LYS A 133 0.49 -0.07 25.07
CA LYS A 133 1.04 -0.16 26.43
C LYS A 133 1.03 1.18 27.16
N VAL A 134 1.19 2.27 26.42
CA VAL A 134 1.14 3.64 26.97
C VAL A 134 -0.27 3.93 27.45
N LEU A 135 -1.30 3.68 26.62
CA LEU A 135 -2.70 3.83 27.03
C LEU A 135 -3.03 2.90 28.19
N ARG A 136 -2.54 1.65 28.20
CA ARG A 136 -2.70 0.76 29.36
C ARG A 136 -2.18 1.39 30.65
N SER A 137 -0.94 1.87 30.61
CA SER A 137 -0.29 2.49 31.77
C SER A 137 -1.03 3.75 32.23
N MET A 138 -1.54 4.56 31.29
CA MET A 138 -2.36 5.74 31.59
C MET A 138 -3.67 5.37 32.29
N LEU A 139 -4.33 4.30 31.84
CA LEU A 139 -5.64 3.87 32.35
C LEU A 139 -5.55 3.14 33.69
N GLU A 140 -4.49 2.37 33.92
CA GLU A 140 -4.26 1.65 35.18
C GLU A 140 -3.78 2.58 36.30
N ASN A 141 -3.26 3.77 35.96
CA ASN A 141 -2.83 4.75 36.94
C ASN A 141 -4.04 5.43 37.62
N LYS A 142 -4.35 4.99 38.84
CA LYS A 142 -5.48 5.46 39.66
C LYS A 142 -5.49 6.96 39.94
N PHE A 143 -4.34 7.64 39.86
CA PHE A 143 -4.25 9.09 40.07
C PHE A 143 -4.80 9.91 38.88
N LEU A 144 -4.77 9.35 37.67
CA LEU A 144 -5.28 10.02 36.46
C LEU A 144 -6.78 9.76 36.22
N SER A 145 -7.31 8.66 36.75
CA SER A 145 -8.70 8.22 36.58
C SER A 145 -9.69 8.76 37.63
N GLN A 146 -9.22 9.58 38.59
CA GLN A 146 -10.00 10.01 39.75
C GLN A 146 -10.83 11.30 39.57
N LYS A 147 -10.97 11.84 38.35
CA LYS A 147 -11.85 12.98 38.09
C LYS A 147 -12.92 12.60 37.09
N CYS A 148 -14.16 12.97 37.38
CA CYS A 148 -15.41 12.69 36.66
C CYS A 148 -15.49 13.26 35.21
N LEU A 149 -14.37 13.39 34.49
CA LEU A 149 -14.24 14.19 33.27
C LEU A 149 -13.57 13.42 32.11
N GLY A 150 -13.61 12.08 32.13
CA GLY A 150 -12.92 11.26 31.13
C GLY A 150 -11.40 11.20 31.33
N THR A 151 -10.72 10.40 30.50
CA THR A 151 -9.25 10.29 30.51
C THR A 151 -8.68 11.25 29.48
N ARG A 152 -7.91 12.24 29.96
CA ARG A 152 -7.24 13.20 29.08
C ARG A 152 -6.13 12.52 28.28
N VAL A 153 -6.13 12.77 26.98
CA VAL A 153 -5.13 12.28 26.03
C VAL A 153 -4.38 13.50 25.48
N PRO A 154 -3.20 13.84 26.04
CA PRO A 154 -2.51 15.10 25.73
C PRO A 154 -1.84 15.08 24.35
N ASP A 155 -1.62 16.27 23.78
CA ASP A 155 -0.90 16.53 22.53
C ASP A 155 -1.33 15.64 21.36
N ILE A 156 -2.64 15.40 21.24
CA ILE A 156 -3.26 14.80 20.06
C ILE A 156 -4.58 15.52 19.79
N VAL A 157 -4.83 15.87 18.54
CA VAL A 157 -6.10 16.51 18.14
C VAL A 157 -7.18 15.46 17.93
N HIS A 158 -8.44 15.83 18.12
CA HIS A 158 -9.57 14.90 18.09
C HIS A 158 -9.62 14.01 16.84
N ASN A 159 -9.40 14.58 15.65
CA ASN A 159 -9.41 13.82 14.40
C ASN A 159 -8.30 12.76 14.35
N GLU A 160 -7.11 13.08 14.86
CA GLU A 160 -5.98 12.14 14.89
C GLU A 160 -6.20 11.04 15.93
N LEU A 161 -6.74 11.41 17.11
CA LEU A 161 -7.14 10.43 18.13
C LEU A 161 -8.17 9.46 17.56
N LYS A 162 -9.17 9.97 16.83
CA LYS A 162 -10.18 9.14 16.18
C LYS A 162 -9.55 8.12 15.22
N ARG A 163 -8.57 8.53 14.41
CA ARG A 163 -7.86 7.63 13.49
C ARG A 163 -6.94 6.63 14.21
N LEU A 164 -6.26 7.06 15.28
CA LEU A 164 -5.49 6.17 16.14
C LEU A 164 -6.39 5.06 16.72
N VAL A 165 -7.54 5.45 17.30
CA VAL A 165 -8.50 4.52 17.89
C VAL A 165 -9.15 3.64 16.81
N GLU A 166 -9.50 4.20 15.65
CA GLU A 166 -9.99 3.42 14.50
C GLU A 166 -9.01 2.31 14.12
N PHE A 167 -7.71 2.61 14.07
CA PHE A 167 -6.68 1.61 13.80
C PHE A 167 -6.58 0.58 14.93
N VAL A 168 -6.60 1.00 16.20
CA VAL A 168 -6.55 0.08 17.35
C VAL A 168 -7.72 -0.91 17.32
N TYR A 169 -8.89 -0.50 16.84
CA TYR A 169 -10.08 -1.35 16.76
C TYR A 169 -10.11 -2.25 15.53
N SER A 170 -9.71 -1.73 14.37
CA SER A 170 -9.89 -2.40 13.07
C SER A 170 -8.62 -2.98 12.45
N GLY A 171 -7.45 -2.57 12.96
CA GLY A 171 -6.12 -2.85 12.40
C GLY A 171 -5.85 -2.20 11.05
N GLN A 172 -6.70 -1.26 10.60
CA GLN A 172 -6.66 -0.72 9.25
C GLN A 172 -7.02 0.77 9.22
N LEU A 173 -6.58 1.44 8.16
CA LEU A 173 -6.97 2.79 7.79
C LEU A 173 -7.23 2.84 6.29
N THR A 174 -8.15 3.70 5.86
CA THR A 174 -8.40 3.89 4.42
C THR A 174 -7.22 4.62 3.76
N PRO A 175 -7.04 4.47 2.43
CA PRO A 175 -6.01 5.22 1.70
C PRO A 175 -6.13 6.74 1.87
N GLU A 176 -7.35 7.27 1.98
CA GLU A 176 -7.64 8.68 2.21
C GLU A 176 -7.20 9.10 3.61
N ALA A 177 -7.52 8.30 4.63
CA ALA A 177 -7.07 8.58 6.00
C ALA A 177 -5.53 8.59 6.10
N LEU A 178 -4.85 7.66 5.42
CA LEU A 178 -3.38 7.66 5.37
C LEU A 178 -2.83 8.88 4.63
N LYS A 179 -3.45 9.27 3.52
CA LYS A 179 -3.04 10.46 2.77
C LYS A 179 -3.12 11.73 3.62
N ASP A 180 -4.21 11.88 4.36
CA ASP A 180 -4.50 13.11 5.07
C ASP A 180 -3.81 13.17 6.44
N HIS A 181 -3.55 12.01 7.08
CA HIS A 181 -3.10 11.95 8.47
C HIS A 181 -1.78 11.18 8.71
N SER A 182 -1.15 10.56 7.72
CA SER A 182 0.05 9.70 7.94
C SER A 182 1.18 10.39 8.71
N LYS A 183 1.43 11.68 8.45
CA LYS A 183 2.51 12.44 9.12
C LYS A 183 2.26 12.66 10.61
N SER A 184 1.02 12.90 11.03
CA SER A 184 0.71 13.07 12.45
C SER A 184 0.39 11.76 13.15
N LEU A 185 -0.16 10.78 12.41
CA LEU A 185 -0.39 9.45 12.93
C LEU A 185 0.90 8.69 13.24
N ILE A 186 1.97 8.87 12.47
CA ILE A 186 3.25 8.23 12.81
C ILE A 186 3.82 8.76 14.13
N VAL A 187 3.70 10.07 14.39
CA VAL A 187 4.09 10.67 15.68
C VAL A 187 3.22 10.13 16.81
N SER A 188 1.91 10.04 16.58
CA SER A 188 0.97 9.48 17.55
C SER A 188 1.23 7.99 17.81
N ALA A 189 1.59 7.22 16.77
CA ALA A 189 1.93 5.81 16.88
C ALA A 189 3.19 5.58 17.72
N ASP A 190 4.22 6.41 17.53
CA ASP A 190 5.44 6.39 18.35
C ASP A 190 5.12 6.76 19.80
N LYS A 191 4.38 7.87 20.02
CA LYS A 191 4.00 8.36 21.34
C LYS A 191 3.17 7.36 22.14
N TYR A 192 2.21 6.71 21.51
CA TYR A 192 1.31 5.76 22.15
C TYR A 192 1.79 4.29 22.05
N ASP A 193 3.01 4.02 21.59
CA ASP A 193 3.54 2.65 21.41
C ASP A 193 2.56 1.74 20.66
N VAL A 194 2.24 2.12 19.41
CA VAL A 194 1.42 1.33 18.48
C VAL A 194 2.26 0.96 17.24
N PRO A 195 3.17 -0.03 17.34
CA PRO A 195 4.16 -0.32 16.30
C PRO A 195 3.55 -0.66 14.94
N GLN A 196 2.42 -1.37 14.92
CA GLN A 196 1.76 -1.75 13.67
C GLN A 196 1.22 -0.53 12.91
N LEU A 197 0.77 0.51 13.62
CA LEU A 197 0.37 1.76 12.98
C LEU A 197 1.58 2.51 12.45
N MET A 198 2.68 2.49 13.20
CA MET A 198 3.95 3.09 12.79
C MET A 198 4.43 2.47 11.48
N GLU A 199 4.48 1.14 11.38
CA GLU A 199 4.86 0.41 10.16
C GLU A 199 3.97 0.78 8.95
N VAL A 200 2.66 0.88 9.16
CA VAL A 200 1.70 1.25 8.11
C VAL A 200 1.94 2.68 7.62
N CYS A 201 2.17 3.63 8.54
CA CYS A 201 2.46 5.02 8.20
C CYS A 201 3.83 5.13 7.51
N GLU A 202 4.86 4.44 8.00
CA GLU A 202 6.19 4.39 7.38
C GLU A 202 6.10 3.88 5.93
N ALA A 203 5.43 2.74 5.72
CA ALA A 203 5.27 2.16 4.39
C ALA A 203 4.56 3.14 3.44
N TYR A 204 3.56 3.88 3.92
CA TYR A 204 2.87 4.90 3.14
C TYR A 204 3.78 6.08 2.79
N LEU A 205 4.48 6.63 3.78
CA LEU A 205 5.36 7.80 3.61
C LEU A 205 6.56 7.47 2.73
N VAL A 206 7.19 6.31 2.88
CA VAL A 206 8.27 5.83 1.99
C VAL A 206 7.79 5.67 0.55
N LYS A 207 6.54 5.23 0.35
CA LYS A 207 5.98 5.09 -1.00
C LYS A 207 5.64 6.43 -1.65
N THR A 208 5.35 7.46 -0.85
CA THR A 208 4.86 8.76 -1.32
C THR A 208 5.89 9.88 -1.24
N VAL A 209 7.09 9.60 -0.70
CA VAL A 209 8.18 10.57 -0.65
C VAL A 209 8.62 10.99 -2.05
N ASN A 210 8.74 12.29 -2.26
CA ASN A 210 9.12 12.92 -3.52
C ASN A 210 9.95 14.19 -3.25
N THR A 211 10.46 14.86 -4.28
CA THR A 211 11.35 16.04 -4.12
C THR A 211 10.67 17.22 -3.43
N GLU A 212 9.34 17.33 -3.49
CA GLU A 212 8.57 18.44 -2.90
C GLU A 212 8.39 18.24 -1.39
N ASN A 213 8.28 16.99 -0.91
CA ASN A 213 7.98 16.70 0.48
C ASN A 213 9.16 16.12 1.29
N VAL A 214 10.30 15.84 0.64
CA VAL A 214 11.41 15.09 1.25
C VAL A 214 12.02 15.76 2.48
N LEU A 215 12.11 17.09 2.50
CA LEU A 215 12.64 17.83 3.65
C LEU A 215 11.74 17.70 4.87
N GLY A 216 10.43 17.85 4.68
CA GLY A 216 9.45 17.62 5.75
C GLY A 216 9.40 16.17 6.23
N ILE A 217 9.70 15.18 5.38
CA ILE A 217 9.83 13.78 5.81
C ILE A 217 11.10 13.57 6.65
N LEU A 218 12.21 14.23 6.27
CA LEU A 218 13.46 14.17 7.04
C LEU A 218 13.29 14.81 8.43
N GLU A 219 12.67 16.00 8.49
CA GLU A 219 12.34 16.68 9.74
C GLU A 219 11.42 15.82 10.62
N LEU A 220 10.37 15.25 10.02
CA LEU A 220 9.46 14.35 10.71
C LEU A 220 10.20 13.15 11.30
N SER A 221 11.15 12.56 10.57
CA SER A 221 11.93 11.42 11.06
C SER A 221 12.72 11.78 12.32
N ALA A 222 13.29 12.98 12.39
CA ALA A 222 14.08 13.44 13.55
C ALA A 222 13.25 13.55 14.85
N ARG A 223 11.92 13.58 14.75
CA ARG A 223 10.99 13.64 15.89
C ARG A 223 10.58 12.26 16.42
N LEU A 224 10.95 11.17 15.74
CA LEU A 224 10.54 9.81 16.09
C LEU A 224 11.63 9.10 16.89
N SER A 225 11.21 8.21 17.80
CA SER A 225 12.13 7.38 18.59
C SER A 225 12.93 6.38 17.72
N SER A 226 12.36 5.97 16.58
CA SER A 226 13.00 5.07 15.60
C SER A 226 12.94 5.68 14.19
N PRO A 227 13.92 6.53 13.80
CA PRO A 227 13.85 7.31 12.56
C PRO A 227 14.28 6.54 11.30
N ALA A 228 14.95 5.40 11.46
CA ALA A 228 15.79 4.80 10.42
C ALA A 228 15.08 4.54 9.08
N VAL A 229 13.80 4.16 9.09
CA VAL A 229 13.07 3.85 7.85
C VAL A 229 12.83 5.11 7.03
N LEU A 230 12.28 6.16 7.65
CA LEU A 230 11.99 7.43 6.99
C LEU A 230 13.26 8.20 6.65
N GLU A 231 14.21 8.25 7.58
CA GLU A 231 15.48 8.95 7.40
C GLU A 231 16.24 8.39 6.19
N ASN A 232 16.39 7.06 6.09
CA ASN A 232 17.07 6.44 4.96
C ASN A 232 16.34 6.68 3.63
N ALA A 233 15.01 6.65 3.62
CA ALA A 233 14.22 6.92 2.41
C ALA A 233 14.41 8.38 1.95
N ALA A 234 14.36 9.32 2.88
CA ALA A 234 14.56 10.74 2.61
C ALA A 234 15.99 11.02 2.12
N LEU A 235 17.01 10.58 2.86
CA LEU A 235 18.42 10.77 2.49
C LEU A 235 18.74 10.17 1.13
N LYS A 236 18.22 8.98 0.82
CA LYS A 236 18.41 8.35 -0.49
C LYS A 236 17.84 9.20 -1.62
N LEU A 237 16.67 9.82 -1.41
CA LEU A 237 16.05 10.68 -2.41
C LEU A 237 16.78 12.03 -2.54
N ILE A 238 17.24 12.59 -1.41
CA ILE A 238 18.07 13.81 -1.37
C ILE A 238 19.35 13.59 -2.15
N LEU A 239 20.11 12.54 -1.85
CA LEU A 239 21.38 12.26 -2.54
C LEU A 239 21.18 12.05 -4.05
N LYS A 240 20.04 11.47 -4.46
CA LYS A 240 19.71 11.27 -5.88
C LYS A 240 19.37 12.58 -6.60
N ASN A 241 18.75 13.55 -5.93
CA ASN A 241 18.22 14.78 -6.54
C ASN A 241 18.77 16.07 -5.91
N TRP A 242 19.92 16.00 -5.24
CA TRP A 242 20.39 17.05 -4.33
C TRP A 242 20.46 18.44 -4.95
N LYS A 243 20.87 18.55 -6.23
CA LYS A 243 20.91 19.83 -6.95
C LYS A 243 19.52 20.48 -7.02
N SER A 244 18.50 19.69 -7.33
CA SER A 244 17.14 20.20 -7.44
C SER A 244 16.57 20.62 -6.10
N ILE A 245 16.99 19.95 -5.01
CA ILE A 245 16.49 20.20 -3.66
C ILE A 245 17.20 21.41 -3.04
N ILE A 246 18.53 21.49 -3.14
CA ILE A 246 19.29 22.62 -2.54
C ILE A 246 18.87 23.97 -3.12
N PHE A 247 18.56 24.02 -4.42
CA PHE A 247 18.13 25.25 -5.09
C PHE A 247 16.61 25.42 -5.15
N SER A 248 15.84 24.66 -4.35
CA SER A 248 14.39 24.80 -4.27
C SER A 248 14.00 25.80 -3.18
N ASN A 249 12.85 26.47 -3.37
CA ASN A 249 12.33 27.42 -2.38
C ASN A 249 12.02 26.74 -1.04
N GLU A 250 11.60 25.48 -1.08
CA GLU A 250 11.34 24.67 0.11
C GLU A 250 12.60 24.48 0.96
N ASN A 251 13.79 24.41 0.34
CA ASN A 251 15.05 24.33 1.08
C ASN A 251 15.46 25.67 1.71
N GLU A 252 15.12 26.79 1.08
CA GLU A 252 15.33 28.12 1.68
C GLU A 252 14.45 28.30 2.93
N GLU A 253 13.17 27.93 2.85
CA GLU A 253 12.25 27.94 3.99
C GLU A 253 12.71 27.00 5.12
N PHE A 254 13.06 25.77 4.76
CA PHE A 254 13.59 24.78 5.71
C PHE A 254 14.87 25.26 6.42
N ALA A 255 15.79 25.91 5.69
CA ALA A 255 17.01 26.45 6.27
C ALA A 255 16.75 27.58 7.28
N LEU A 256 15.72 28.41 7.05
CA LEU A 256 15.31 29.48 7.97
C LEU A 256 14.66 28.92 9.24
N GLU A 257 13.84 27.88 9.13
CA GLU A 257 13.20 27.24 10.29
C GLU A 257 14.22 26.58 11.24
N ILE A 258 15.27 25.96 10.70
CA ILE A 258 16.35 25.39 11.52
C ILE A 258 17.09 26.49 12.29
N ASP A 259 17.38 27.65 11.68
CA ASP A 259 18.12 28.73 12.35
C ASP A 259 17.33 29.31 13.55
N HIS A 260 16.00 29.30 13.48
CA HIS A 260 15.13 29.70 14.60
C HIS A 260 14.94 28.64 15.69
N SER A 261 15.24 27.37 15.40
CA SER A 261 15.10 26.25 16.35
C SER A 261 16.30 26.11 17.31
N PHE A 262 17.38 26.86 17.06
CA PHE A 262 18.63 26.84 17.85
C PHE A 262 18.93 28.18 18.58
N GLN A 263 17.97 29.11 18.64
CA GLN A 263 18.00 30.32 19.50
C GLN A 263 17.03 30.20 20.67
#